data_AF-A0A7J4TL08-F1
#
_entry.id   AF-A0A7J4TL08-F1
#
_cell.length_a   1.000
_cell.length_b   1.000
_cell.length_c   1.000
_cell.angle_alpha   90.00
_cell.angle_beta   90.00
_cell.angle_gamma   90.00
#
_symmetry.space_group_name_H-M   'P 1'
#
loop_
_entity.id
_entity.type
_entity.pdbx_description
1 polymer ?
#
loop_
_entity_poly.entity_id
_entity_poly.type
_entity_poly.pdbx_seq_one_letter_code
_entity_poly.pdbx_strand_id
1 'polypeptide(L)' 'MAFDESGKIWFNGEFVDWKEANVHALSHVVHYGSSVFEGIRCYNTKKGPAVFRLAEHV' A
#
# COMPACT_ATOMS: atom_id res chain seq x y z
N MET A 1 4.63 2.10 17.04
CA MET A 1 5.38 1.45 15.95
C MET A 1 5.51 2.46 14.83
N ALA A 2 6.71 3.00 14.61
CA ALA A 2 6.98 3.82 13.43
C ALA A 2 7.50 2.88 12.33
N PHE A 3 7.03 3.06 11.11
CA PHE A 3 7.63 2.42 9.94
C PHE A 3 9.04 2.99 9.74
N ASP A 4 9.96 2.21 9.23
CA ASP A 4 11.36 2.62 9.03
C ASP A 4 11.58 3.46 7.75
N GLU A 5 10.52 3.67 6.97
CA GLU A 5 10.50 4.42 5.71
C GLU A 5 11.55 3.95 4.69
N SER A 6 12.06 2.71 4.83
CA SER A 6 13.21 2.21 4.06
C SER A 6 12.83 1.39 2.82
N GLY A 7 11.55 1.40 2.44
CA GLY A 7 10.99 0.53 1.39
C GLY A 7 10.63 1.22 0.07
N LYS A 8 10.04 0.41 -0.82
CA LYS A 8 9.41 0.86 -2.07
C LYS A 8 7.89 0.85 -1.93
N ILE A 9 7.22 1.80 -2.58
CA ILE A 9 5.76 1.86 -2.72
C ILE A 9 5.41 1.71 -4.20
N TRP A 10 4.44 0.85 -4.51
CA TRP A 10 3.87 0.83 -5.85
C TRP A 10 2.85 1.97 -5.98
N PHE A 11 3.13 2.93 -6.87
CA PHE A 11 2.38 4.16 -7.00
C PHE A 11 2.12 4.43 -8.49
N ASN A 12 0.86 4.36 -8.91
CA ASN A 12 0.41 4.64 -10.29
C ASN A 12 1.16 3.86 -11.40
N GLY A 13 1.49 2.59 -11.18
CA GLY A 13 2.16 1.75 -12.18
C GLY A 13 3.65 1.52 -11.94
N GLU A 14 4.28 2.29 -11.06
CA GLU A 14 5.73 2.28 -10.87
C GLU A 14 6.13 2.07 -9.40
N PHE A 15 7.32 1.53 -9.16
CA PHE A 15 7.90 1.46 -7.82
C PHE A 15 8.70 2.72 -7.51
N VAL A 16 8.22 3.51 -6.55
CA VAL A 16 8.89 4.71 -6.05
C VAL A 16 9.52 4.46 -4.69
N ASP A 17 10.52 5.26 -4.30
CA ASP A 17 11.01 5.24 -2.92
C ASP A 17 9.91 5.72 -1.96
N TRP A 18 9.86 5.15 -0.75
CA TRP A 18 8.84 5.47 0.25
C TRP A 18 8.66 6.98 0.43
N LYS A 19 9.77 7.73 0.50
CA LYS A 19 9.78 9.19 0.71
C LYS A 19 9.28 9.98 -0.50
N GLU A 20 9.20 9.36 -1.67
CA GLU A 20 8.75 10.00 -2.91
C GLU A 20 7.26 9.78 -3.17
N ALA A 21 6.62 8.81 -2.50
CA ALA A 21 5.19 8.50 -2.60
C ALA A 21 4.30 9.56 -1.94
N ASN A 22 4.30 10.78 -2.51
CA ASN A 22 3.58 11.93 -1.98
C ASN A 22 2.32 12.24 -2.80
N VAL A 23 1.35 12.86 -2.13
CA VAL A 23 0.19 13.51 -2.77
C VAL A 23 0.15 14.98 -2.35
N HIS A 24 -0.41 15.86 -3.18
CA HIS A 24 -0.54 17.27 -2.82
C HIS A 24 -1.48 17.45 -1.62
N ALA A 25 -1.24 18.44 -0.76
CA ALA A 25 -2.07 18.70 0.41
C ALA A 25 -3.54 19.03 0.07
N LEU A 26 -3.80 19.50 -1.15
CA LEU A 26 -5.14 19.77 -1.68
C LEU A 26 -5.77 18.57 -2.42
N SER A 27 -5.20 17.38 -2.31
CA SER A 27 -5.81 16.17 -2.90
C SER A 27 -7.17 15.92 -2.27
N HIS A 28 -8.19 15.68 -3.09
CA HIS A 28 -9.59 15.63 -2.67
C HIS A 28 -9.84 14.66 -1.50
N VAL A 29 -9.16 13.50 -1.50
CA VAL A 29 -9.23 12.50 -0.43
C VAL A 29 -8.88 13.06 0.96
N VAL A 30 -7.95 14.00 1.05
CA VAL A 30 -7.49 14.59 2.32
C VAL A 30 -8.60 15.42 2.97
N HIS A 31 -9.45 16.05 2.17
CA HIS A 31 -10.49 16.98 2.65
C HIS A 31 -11.87 16.33 2.72
N TYR A 32 -12.13 15.33 1.86
CA TYR A 32 -13.48 14.80 1.65
C TYR A 32 -13.56 13.27 1.78
N GLY A 33 -12.49 12.59 2.15
CA GLY A 33 -12.50 11.13 2.40
C GLY A 33 -12.81 10.28 1.17
N SER A 34 -12.61 10.81 -0.03
CA SER A 34 -12.95 10.15 -1.30
C SER A 34 -11.90 9.10 -1.73
N SER A 35 -11.69 8.08 -0.90
CA SER A 35 -10.84 6.94 -1.23
C SER A 35 -11.48 5.62 -0.81
N VAL A 36 -10.99 4.56 -1.42
CA VAL A 36 -11.23 3.18 -1.01
C VAL A 36 -9.87 2.54 -0.75
N PHE A 37 -9.80 1.62 0.21
CA PHE A 37 -8.57 0.91 0.54
C PHE A 37 -8.91 -0.52 0.94
N GLU A 38 -7.91 -1.39 0.87
CA GLU A 38 -8.02 -2.79 1.27
C GLU A 38 -6.94 -3.17 2.27
N GLY A 39 -7.26 -4.17 3.08
CA GLY A 39 -6.38 -4.68 4.13
C GLY A 39 -5.93 -6.10 3.82
N ILE A 40 -4.73 -6.24 3.25
CA ILE A 40 -4.22 -7.54 2.78
C ILE A 40 -3.10 -8.02 3.71
N ARG A 41 -3.05 -9.34 3.98
CA ARG A 41 -1.96 -9.96 4.73
C ARG A 41 -1.17 -10.96 3.89
N CYS A 42 0.15 -10.87 3.99
CA CYS A 42 1.08 -11.88 3.51
C CYS A 42 1.58 -12.72 4.70
N TYR A 43 1.57 -14.03 4.56
CA TYR A 43 2.00 -14.97 5.60
C TYR A 43 3.20 -15.77 5.13
N ASN A 44 4.13 -16.04 6.04
CA ASN A 44 5.16 -17.03 5.81
C ASN A 44 4.56 -18.44 5.94
N THR A 45 4.50 -19.19 4.84
CA THR A 45 3.94 -20.55 4.83
C THR A 45 5.03 -21.59 4.57
N LYS A 46 4.70 -22.88 4.72
CA LYS A 46 5.61 -23.99 4.39
C LYS A 46 6.06 -24.00 2.92
N LYS A 47 5.32 -23.32 2.01
CA LYS A 47 5.64 -23.23 0.58
C LYS A 47 6.24 -21.87 0.18
N GLY A 48 6.58 -21.02 1.15
CA GLY A 48 7.04 -19.63 0.94
C GLY A 48 5.98 -18.58 1.31
N PRO A 49 6.29 -17.29 1.13
CA PRO A 49 5.36 -16.20 1.39
C PRO A 49 4.13 -16.29 0.49
N ALA A 50 2.93 -16.14 1.06
CA ALA A 50 1.69 -16.19 0.31
C ALA A 50 0.69 -15.13 0.80
N VAL A 51 -0.02 -14.53 -0.16
CA VAL A 51 -1.09 -13.57 0.11
C VAL A 51 -2.41 -14.31 0.28
N PHE A 52 -3.08 -14.11 1.40
CA PHE A 52 -4.35 -14.78 1.67
C PHE A 52 -5.49 -14.11 0.91
N ARG A 53 -6.22 -14.88 0.09
CA ARG A 53 -7.42 -14.45 -0.66
C ARG A 53 -7.23 -13.19 -1.52
N LEU A 54 -6.09 -13.11 -2.21
CA LEU A 54 -5.75 -11.93 -3.02
C LEU A 54 -6.84 -11.55 -4.03
N ALA A 55 -7.42 -12.53 -4.74
CA ALA A 55 -8.42 -12.28 -5.77
C ALA A 55 -9.78 -11.83 -5.22
N GLU A 56 -10.05 -12.03 -3.93
CA GLU A 56 -11.29 -11.56 -3.32
C GLU A 56 -11.14 -10.18 -2.67
N HIS A 57 -9.90 -9.73 -2.46
CA HIS A 57 -9.60 -8.37 -2.01
C HIS A 57 -9.48 -7.38 -3.19
N VAL A 58 -9.24 -7.83 -4.43
CA VAL A 58 -9.02 -6.98 -5.62
C VAL A 58 -10.14 -7.17 -6.62
#